data_AF-A0A812TVX0-F1
#
_entry.id   AF-A0A812TVX0-F1
#
_cell.length_a   1.000
_cell.length_b   1.000
_cell.length_c   1.000
_cell.angle_alpha   90.00
_cell.angle_beta   90.00
_cell.angle_gamma   90.00
#
_symmetry.space_group_name_H-M   'P 1'
#
loop_
_entity.id
_entity.type
_entity.pdbx_description
1 polymer ?
#
loop_
_entity_poly.entity_id
_entity_poly.type
_entity_poly.pdbx_seq_one_letter_code
_entity_poly.pdbx_strand_id
1 'polypeptide(L)'
;MLDSARKVVHGFLNRPGIQQMRELDQNFYVVLTIQSFKRGLPLLPVRSANGEDVTRIDAGHSMGLTSWIRYDPAMLGSQSFYLSEYLTLFAESIGQSLKAYQTLDGQELLYFQCAVRYKDWSRVREHVRNAYLLQKTAYRRANGGAQAPGLVEATAPKFCQEDVLSALADRIRATEEAQRQQKIQVRNTFIEQSEDSGTDDEDDDQLARRNGCRHRTAMHLRMSRCVRA
;
A
#
# COMPACT_ATOMS: atom_id res chain seq x y z
N MET A 1 -33.18 -14.37 -4.26
CA MET A 1 -32.89 -13.46 -5.41
C MET A 1 -31.39 -13.21 -5.60
N LEU A 2 -30.61 -12.95 -4.54
CA LEU A 2 -29.17 -12.65 -4.62
C LEU A 2 -28.33 -13.74 -5.30
N ASP A 3 -28.65 -15.02 -5.10
CA ASP A 3 -27.91 -16.13 -5.74
C ASP A 3 -28.06 -16.17 -7.26
N SER A 4 -29.21 -15.73 -7.78
CA SER A 4 -29.45 -15.67 -9.22
C SER A 4 -28.63 -14.55 -9.85
N ALA A 5 -28.62 -13.37 -9.24
CA ALA A 5 -27.76 -12.26 -9.66
C ALA A 5 -26.27 -12.64 -9.64
N ARG A 6 -25.83 -13.35 -8.59
CA ARG A 6 -24.45 -13.83 -8.46
C ARG A 6 -24.08 -14.81 -9.57
N LYS A 7 -24.96 -15.75 -9.93
CA LYS A 7 -24.75 -16.69 -11.04
C LYS A 7 -24.66 -15.98 -12.39
N VAL A 8 -25.52 -14.99 -12.66
CA VAL A 8 -25.49 -14.21 -13.90
C VAL A 8 -24.20 -13.41 -14.01
N VAL A 9 -23.80 -12.72 -12.94
CA VAL A 9 -22.54 -11.96 -12.90
C VAL A 9 -21.33 -12.89 -13.07
N HIS A 10 -21.33 -14.06 -12.40
CA HIS A 10 -20.28 -15.05 -12.57
C HIS A 10 -20.19 -15.59 -14.00
N GLY A 11 -21.33 -15.85 -14.65
CA GLY A 11 -21.37 -16.27 -16.05
C GLY A 11 -20.87 -15.18 -17.00
N PHE A 12 -21.15 -13.91 -16.70
CA PHE A 12 -20.69 -12.78 -17.50
C PHE A 12 -19.18 -12.58 -17.37
N LEU A 13 -18.65 -12.61 -16.14
CA LEU A 13 -17.22 -12.41 -15.84
C LEU A 13 -16.32 -13.56 -16.31
N ASN A 14 -16.87 -14.77 -16.48
CA ASN A 14 -16.12 -15.95 -16.94
C ASN A 14 -16.40 -16.29 -18.41
N ARG A 15 -16.88 -15.34 -19.22
CA ARG A 15 -16.97 -15.54 -20.67
C ARG A 15 -15.55 -15.73 -21.24
N PRO A 16 -15.36 -16.65 -22.20
CA PRO A 16 -14.04 -16.95 -22.76
C PRO A 16 -13.35 -15.70 -23.35
N GLY A 17 -14.10 -14.72 -23.85
CA GLY A 17 -13.52 -13.46 -24.33
C GLY A 17 -12.88 -12.60 -23.23
N ILE A 18 -13.37 -12.64 -21.99
CA ILE A 18 -12.78 -11.89 -20.88
C ILE A 18 -11.45 -12.51 -20.46
N GLN A 19 -11.33 -13.83 -20.53
CA GLN A 19 -10.07 -14.51 -20.21
C GLN A 19 -8.98 -14.15 -21.23
N GLN A 20 -9.30 -14.14 -22.53
CA GLN A 20 -8.37 -13.68 -23.57
C GLN A 20 -7.98 -12.21 -23.39
N MET A 21 -8.93 -11.34 -23.01
CA MET A 21 -8.61 -9.95 -22.70
C MET A 21 -7.65 -9.82 -21.50
N ARG A 22 -7.83 -10.63 -20.45
CA ARG A 22 -6.91 -10.65 -19.30
C ARG A 22 -5.53 -11.18 -19.68
N GLU A 23 -5.44 -12.21 -20.52
CA GLU A 23 -4.17 -12.71 -21.03
C GLU A 23 -3.45 -11.67 -21.89
N LEU A 24 -4.19 -10.94 -22.72
CA LEU A 24 -3.63 -9.81 -23.45
C LEU A 24 -3.19 -8.70 -22.50
N ASP A 25 -4.00 -8.35 -21.49
CA ASP A 25 -3.70 -7.31 -20.50
C ASP A 25 -2.46 -7.63 -19.64
N GLN A 26 -2.26 -8.91 -19.32
CA GLN A 26 -1.05 -9.41 -18.67
C GLN A 26 0.23 -9.11 -19.46
N ASN A 27 0.14 -8.90 -20.79
CA ASN A 27 1.29 -8.50 -21.60
C ASN A 27 1.53 -6.98 -21.60
N PHE A 28 0.59 -6.17 -21.10
CA PHE A 28 0.75 -4.71 -21.04
C PHE A 28 1.46 -4.24 -19.79
N TYR A 29 1.45 -5.04 -18.72
CA TYR A 29 2.07 -4.68 -17.45
C TYR A 29 3.10 -5.71 -17.02
N VAL A 30 4.15 -5.22 -16.38
CA VAL A 30 5.13 -6.02 -15.66
C VAL A 30 4.97 -5.71 -14.19
N VAL A 31 4.81 -6.75 -13.38
CA VAL A 31 4.81 -6.61 -11.93
C VAL A 31 6.26 -6.68 -11.47
N LEU A 32 6.69 -5.66 -10.73
CA LEU A 32 8.00 -5.60 -10.10
C LEU A 32 7.85 -5.85 -8.62
N THR A 33 8.85 -6.48 -8.02
CA THR A 33 8.91 -6.76 -6.59
C THR A 33 10.28 -6.40 -6.04
N ILE A 34 10.29 -5.71 -4.90
CA ILE A 34 11.50 -5.48 -4.14
C ILE A 34 11.63 -6.54 -3.04
N GLN A 35 12.80 -7.14 -2.93
CA GLN A 35 13.11 -8.17 -1.94
C GLN A 35 14.16 -7.65 -0.94
N SER A 36 14.08 -8.10 0.30
CA SER A 36 15.18 -8.07 1.28
C SER A 36 15.74 -6.69 1.65
N PHE A 37 14.97 -5.88 2.39
CA PHE A 37 15.42 -4.61 2.98
C PHE A 37 15.28 -4.55 4.51
N LYS A 38 15.61 -5.65 5.21
CA LYS A 38 15.51 -5.78 6.69
C LYS A 38 16.34 -4.76 7.48
N ARG A 39 17.29 -4.07 6.84
CA ARG A 39 18.19 -3.08 7.48
C ARG A 39 17.76 -1.63 7.19
N GLY A 40 16.49 -1.43 6.83
CA GLY A 40 15.93 -0.13 6.57
C GLY A 40 15.57 0.08 5.10
N LEU A 41 14.93 1.21 4.83
CA LEU A 41 14.42 1.53 3.51
C LEU A 41 15.54 1.65 2.45
N PRO A 42 15.24 1.35 1.18
CA PRO A 42 16.21 1.43 0.10
C PRO A 42 16.75 2.85 -0.09
N LEU A 43 17.92 2.98 -0.74
CA LEU A 43 18.51 4.28 -1.03
C LEU A 43 17.98 4.85 -2.36
N LEU A 44 17.95 6.17 -2.46
CA LEU A 44 17.72 6.97 -3.67
C LEU A 44 19.02 7.69 -4.08
N PRO A 45 19.34 7.79 -5.37
CA PRO A 45 20.45 8.59 -5.83
C PRO A 45 20.12 10.09 -5.74
N VAL A 46 21.12 10.90 -5.42
CA VAL A 46 21.01 12.37 -5.34
C VAL A 46 22.12 13.04 -6.14
N ARG A 47 21.76 14.07 -6.90
CA ARG A 47 22.72 14.80 -7.74
C ARG A 47 23.58 15.79 -6.96
N SER A 48 23.02 16.39 -5.93
CA SER A 48 23.70 17.35 -5.06
C SER A 48 23.12 17.26 -3.67
N ALA A 49 23.87 16.69 -2.74
CA ALA A 49 23.46 16.60 -1.35
C ALA A 49 24.59 17.04 -0.43
N ASN A 50 24.31 18.08 0.35
CA ASN A 50 25.16 18.61 1.41
C ASN A 50 24.73 18.11 2.81
N GLY A 51 23.95 17.01 2.86
CA GLY A 51 23.45 16.44 4.11
C GLY A 51 24.43 15.49 4.78
N GLU A 52 24.29 15.32 6.10
CA GLU A 52 25.09 14.39 6.90
C GLU A 52 24.78 12.91 6.57
N ASP A 53 23.54 12.60 6.15
CA ASP A 53 23.08 11.24 5.83
C ASP A 53 23.33 10.79 4.37
N VAL A 54 24.39 11.31 3.74
CA VAL A 54 24.75 10.98 2.36
C VAL A 54 25.77 9.85 2.32
N THR A 55 25.39 8.72 1.75
CA THR A 55 26.32 7.62 1.44
C THR A 55 27.00 7.88 0.10
N ARG A 56 28.33 7.94 0.09
CA ARG A 56 29.13 8.13 -1.13
C ARG A 56 29.74 6.83 -1.61
N ILE A 57 29.76 6.59 -2.91
CA ILE A 57 30.47 5.47 -3.55
C ILE A 57 31.22 5.94 -4.81
N ASP A 58 32.44 5.45 -5.00
CA ASP A 58 33.26 5.85 -6.14
C ASP A 58 32.84 5.13 -7.43
N ALA A 59 32.30 3.91 -7.30
CA ALA A 59 31.86 3.08 -8.42
C ALA A 59 30.79 3.74 -9.32
N GLY A 60 30.08 4.75 -8.81
CA GLY A 60 29.05 5.47 -9.56
C GLY A 60 29.54 6.63 -10.40
N HIS A 61 30.85 6.95 -10.43
CA HIS A 61 31.38 8.11 -11.15
C HIS A 61 31.02 8.14 -12.64
N SER A 62 31.10 7.00 -13.34
CA SER A 62 30.80 6.92 -14.77
C SER A 62 29.34 7.24 -15.12
N MET A 63 28.43 7.08 -14.15
CA MET A 63 26.99 7.36 -14.31
C MET A 63 26.55 8.65 -13.59
N GLY A 64 27.46 9.34 -12.90
CA GLY A 64 27.11 10.47 -12.03
C GLY A 64 26.28 10.07 -10.80
N LEU A 65 26.31 8.80 -10.39
CA LEU A 65 25.54 8.24 -9.27
C LEU A 65 26.44 7.98 -8.04
N THR A 66 27.15 9.01 -7.60
CA THR A 66 28.14 8.89 -6.51
C THR A 66 27.56 9.09 -5.12
N SER A 67 26.41 9.75 -5.00
CA SER A 67 25.79 10.12 -3.73
C SER A 67 24.39 9.54 -3.59
N TRP A 68 24.09 9.00 -2.41
CA TRP A 68 22.88 8.24 -2.13
C TRP A 68 22.31 8.63 -0.77
N ILE A 69 21.00 8.82 -0.67
CA ILE A 69 20.29 9.07 0.58
C ILE A 69 19.28 7.96 0.85
N ARG A 70 18.87 7.79 2.11
CA ARG A 70 17.80 6.86 2.43
C ARG A 70 16.46 7.39 1.93
N TYR A 71 15.65 6.52 1.33
CA TYR A 71 14.28 6.85 0.99
C TYR A 71 13.47 7.13 2.26
N ASP A 72 12.71 8.23 2.24
CA ASP A 72 11.74 8.58 3.26
C ASP A 72 10.37 8.79 2.60
N PRO A 73 9.34 8.00 2.95
CA PRO A 73 7.98 8.19 2.44
C PRO A 73 7.42 9.59 2.64
N ALA A 74 7.88 10.31 3.68
CA ALA A 74 7.45 11.68 3.94
C ALA A 74 7.83 12.65 2.80
N MET A 75 8.83 12.31 1.96
CA MET A 75 9.18 13.10 0.78
C MET A 75 8.03 13.23 -0.23
N LEU A 76 7.08 12.28 -0.21
CA LEU A 76 5.89 12.27 -1.07
C LEU A 76 4.59 12.54 -0.29
N GLY A 77 4.69 12.85 1.01
CA GLY A 77 3.52 12.98 1.88
C GLY A 77 2.89 11.64 2.28
N SER A 78 3.55 10.52 1.99
CA SER A 78 3.07 9.18 2.32
C SER A 78 3.54 8.78 3.72
N GLN A 79 2.68 8.07 4.45
CA GLN A 79 3.00 7.57 5.80
C GLN A 79 3.72 6.21 5.78
N SER A 80 3.66 5.50 4.66
CA SER A 80 4.15 4.13 4.51
C SER A 80 4.94 3.98 3.22
N PHE A 81 5.80 2.96 3.18
CA PHE A 81 6.59 2.65 2.00
C PHE A 81 5.72 1.98 0.94
N TYR A 82 5.67 2.55 -0.27
CA TYR A 82 5.15 1.90 -1.47
C TYR A 82 6.23 1.78 -2.53
N LEU A 83 6.36 0.59 -3.13
CA LEU A 83 7.35 0.36 -4.19
C LEU A 83 7.06 1.23 -5.42
N SER A 84 5.79 1.46 -5.73
CA SER A 84 5.37 2.29 -6.86
C SER A 84 5.91 3.73 -6.76
N GLU A 85 5.76 4.35 -5.60
CA GLU A 85 6.29 5.66 -5.27
C GLU A 85 7.82 5.70 -5.32
N TYR A 86 8.48 4.76 -4.63
CA TYR A 86 9.94 4.67 -4.60
C TYR A 86 10.52 4.51 -6.00
N LEU A 87 9.95 3.62 -6.82
CA LEU A 87 10.48 3.32 -8.15
C LEU A 87 10.29 4.49 -9.13
N THR A 88 9.19 5.24 -8.99
CA THR A 88 8.95 6.46 -9.76
C THR A 88 10.04 7.50 -9.45
N LEU A 89 10.28 7.81 -8.16
CA LEU A 89 11.35 8.72 -7.76
C LEU A 89 12.75 8.21 -8.11
N PHE A 90 12.98 6.90 -7.99
CA PHE A 90 14.25 6.29 -8.37
C PHE A 90 14.52 6.46 -9.87
N ALA A 91 13.52 6.27 -10.72
CA ALA A 91 13.66 6.49 -12.16
C ALA A 91 13.93 7.97 -12.48
N GLU A 92 13.19 8.88 -11.85
CA GLU A 92 13.35 10.32 -12.06
C GLU A 92 14.74 10.82 -11.66
N SER A 93 15.26 10.34 -10.52
CA SER A 93 16.59 10.72 -10.03
C SER A 93 17.73 10.27 -10.96
N ILE A 94 17.58 9.16 -11.68
CA ILE A 94 18.51 8.71 -12.73
C ILE A 94 18.20 9.32 -14.11
N GLY A 95 17.27 10.27 -14.20
CA GLY A 95 16.90 10.97 -15.43
C GLY A 95 16.02 10.16 -16.39
N GLN A 96 15.30 9.16 -15.88
CA GLN A 96 14.35 8.36 -16.64
C GLN A 96 12.92 8.71 -16.24
N SER A 97 11.96 8.57 -17.16
CA SER A 97 10.53 8.70 -16.85
C SER A 97 9.93 7.31 -16.77
N LEU A 98 9.49 6.92 -15.57
CA LEU A 98 8.82 5.65 -15.34
C LEU A 98 7.64 5.87 -14.41
N LYS A 99 6.44 5.54 -14.88
CA LYS A 99 5.24 5.58 -14.04
C LYS A 99 4.95 4.17 -13.50
N ALA A 100 5.04 4.03 -12.18
CA ALA A 100 4.64 2.81 -11.49
C ALA A 100 3.28 3.00 -10.82
N TYR A 101 2.54 1.90 -10.71
CA TYR A 101 1.17 1.86 -10.22
C TYR A 101 1.08 0.91 -9.02
N GLN A 102 0.34 1.32 -7.98
CA GLN A 102 0.08 0.49 -6.80
C GLN A 102 -1.13 -0.43 -7.01
N THR A 103 -1.95 -0.18 -8.03
CA THR A 103 -3.15 -0.96 -8.35
C THR A 103 -3.02 -1.63 -9.71
N LEU A 104 -3.62 -2.81 -9.83
CA LEU A 104 -3.75 -3.55 -11.08
C LEU A 104 -5.15 -4.16 -11.10
N ASP A 105 -5.90 -3.96 -12.20
CA ASP A 105 -7.30 -4.39 -12.32
C ASP A 105 -8.24 -3.87 -11.22
N GLY A 106 -7.96 -2.68 -10.68
CA GLY A 106 -8.71 -2.09 -9.57
C GLY A 106 -8.44 -2.76 -8.21
N GLN A 107 -7.50 -3.71 -8.14
CA GLN A 107 -7.04 -4.33 -6.91
C GLN A 107 -5.70 -3.76 -6.48
N GLU A 108 -5.52 -3.51 -5.19
CA GLU A 108 -4.28 -3.00 -4.65
C GLU A 108 -3.23 -4.11 -4.50
N LEU A 109 -2.03 -3.86 -5.03
CA LEU A 109 -0.89 -4.75 -4.88
C LEU A 109 -0.28 -4.59 -3.48
N LEU A 110 0.44 -5.61 -3.02
CA LEU A 110 1.24 -5.49 -1.80
C LEU A 110 2.22 -4.33 -1.89
N TYR A 111 2.51 -3.66 -0.78
CA TYR A 111 3.36 -2.46 -0.73
C TYR A 111 4.79 -2.64 -1.29
N PHE A 112 5.29 -3.87 -1.32
CA PHE A 112 6.59 -4.23 -1.91
C PHE A 112 6.49 -4.67 -3.38
N GLN A 113 5.31 -4.57 -3.99
CA GLN A 113 5.05 -4.81 -5.40
C GLN A 113 4.51 -3.54 -6.07
N CYS A 114 4.75 -3.43 -7.37
CA CYS A 114 4.09 -2.42 -8.20
C CYS A 114 3.92 -2.95 -9.63
N ALA A 115 2.96 -2.39 -10.36
CA ALA A 115 2.79 -2.62 -11.78
C ALA A 115 3.43 -1.47 -12.58
N VAL A 116 4.04 -1.80 -13.71
CA VAL A 116 4.62 -0.83 -14.65
C VAL A 116 4.23 -1.26 -16.06
N ARG A 117 3.96 -0.31 -16.96
CA ARG A 117 3.69 -0.66 -18.36
C ARG A 117 4.90 -1.35 -18.99
N TYR A 118 4.68 -2.49 -19.65
CA TYR A 118 5.72 -3.30 -20.27
C TYR A 118 6.58 -2.49 -21.24
N LYS A 119 5.95 -1.64 -22.07
CA LYS A 119 6.65 -0.78 -23.03
C LYS A 119 7.58 0.21 -22.36
N ASP A 120 7.13 0.82 -21.25
CA ASP A 120 7.92 1.82 -20.52
C ASP A 120 9.04 1.11 -19.75
N TRP A 121 8.73 0.00 -19.09
CA TRP A 121 9.72 -0.84 -18.42
C TRP A 121 10.81 -1.30 -19.37
N SER A 122 10.46 -1.87 -20.52
CA SER A 122 11.42 -2.37 -21.53
C SER A 122 12.42 -1.29 -21.98
N ARG A 123 12.01 -0.02 -22.00
CA ARG A 123 12.89 1.10 -22.36
C ARG A 123 13.88 1.46 -21.26
N VAL A 124 13.43 1.46 -20.01
CA VAL A 124 14.25 1.93 -18.87
C VAL A 124 14.95 0.81 -18.10
N ARG A 125 14.57 -0.45 -18.34
CA ARG A 125 14.99 -1.64 -17.58
C ARG A 125 16.49 -1.71 -17.35
N GLU A 126 17.29 -1.54 -18.41
CA GLU A 126 18.75 -1.67 -18.33
C GLU A 126 19.38 -0.49 -17.54
N HIS A 127 18.86 0.73 -17.71
CA HIS A 127 19.30 1.88 -16.93
C HIS A 127 18.98 1.71 -15.44
N VAL A 128 17.76 1.26 -15.13
CA VAL A 128 17.32 0.98 -13.77
C VAL A 128 18.18 -0.14 -13.16
N ARG A 129 18.41 -1.24 -13.88
CA ARG A 129 19.26 -2.36 -13.41
C ARG A 129 20.68 -1.92 -13.08
N ASN A 130 21.33 -1.18 -13.98
CA ASN A 130 22.68 -0.69 -13.78
C ASN A 130 22.77 0.25 -12.56
N ALA A 131 21.83 1.19 -12.44
CA ALA A 131 21.74 2.06 -11.26
C ALA A 131 21.46 1.25 -9.99
N TYR A 132 20.65 0.20 -10.05
CA TYR A 132 20.32 -0.64 -8.90
C TYR A 132 21.51 -1.48 -8.41
N LEU A 133 22.44 -1.86 -9.30
CA LEU A 133 23.69 -2.49 -8.90
C LEU A 133 24.57 -1.54 -8.07
N LEU A 134 24.64 -0.27 -8.47
CA LEU A 134 25.32 0.76 -7.70
C LEU A 134 24.60 1.03 -6.37
N GLN A 135 23.27 1.07 -6.39
CA GLN A 135 22.44 1.19 -5.19
C GLN A 135 22.74 0.08 -4.19
N LYS A 136 22.88 -1.18 -4.63
CA LYS A 136 23.23 -2.31 -3.75
C LYS A 136 24.58 -2.10 -3.09
N THR A 137 25.56 -1.59 -3.83
CA THR A 137 26.90 -1.27 -3.30
C THR A 137 26.82 -0.17 -2.25
N ALA A 138 26.10 0.93 -2.54
CA ALA A 138 25.87 2.01 -1.59
C ALA A 138 25.10 1.51 -0.35
N TYR A 139 24.05 0.71 -0.53
CA TYR A 139 23.25 0.17 0.55
C TYR A 139 24.05 -0.72 1.50
N ARG A 140 24.91 -1.60 0.96
CA ARG A 140 25.83 -2.42 1.78
C ARG A 140 26.84 -1.56 2.53
N ARG A 141 27.36 -0.50 1.89
CA ARG A 141 28.27 0.46 2.55
C ARG A 141 27.58 1.18 3.70
N ALA A 142 26.35 1.63 3.51
CA ALA A 142 25.58 2.39 4.51
C ALA A 142 25.12 1.53 5.71
N ASN A 143 24.67 0.30 5.46
CA ASN A 143 24.04 -0.54 6.48
C ASN A 143 24.94 -1.68 7.00
N GLY A 144 26.12 -1.84 6.41
CA GLY A 144 26.97 -3.02 6.59
C GLY A 144 26.34 -4.33 6.07
N GLY A 145 27.16 -5.38 5.99
CA GLY A 145 26.72 -6.73 5.63
C GLY A 145 26.64 -7.02 4.13
N ALA A 146 26.28 -8.28 3.80
CA ALA A 146 26.25 -8.78 2.42
C ALA A 146 24.90 -8.62 1.71
N GLN A 147 23.82 -8.47 2.47
CA GLN A 147 22.45 -8.43 1.95
C GLN A 147 22.07 -7.00 1.55
N ALA A 148 21.43 -6.87 0.39
CA ALA A 148 20.96 -5.60 -0.15
C ALA A 148 19.60 -5.80 -0.84
N PRO A 149 18.79 -4.73 -0.99
CA PRO A 149 17.51 -4.83 -1.67
C PRO A 149 17.70 -5.36 -3.09
N GLY A 150 16.86 -6.30 -3.52
CA GLY A 150 16.83 -6.83 -4.88
C GLY A 150 15.57 -6.37 -5.60
N LEU A 151 15.68 -5.91 -6.85
CA LEU A 151 14.51 -5.64 -7.70
C LEU A 151 14.38 -6.79 -8.70
N VAL A 152 13.23 -7.45 -8.71
CA VAL A 152 12.93 -8.59 -9.57
C VAL A 152 11.61 -8.41 -10.28
N GLU A 153 11.49 -8.97 -11.48
CA GLU A 153 10.22 -9.12 -12.17
C GLU A 153 9.47 -10.30 -11.55
N ALA A 154 8.28 -10.03 -11.03
CA ALA A 154 7.46 -11.04 -10.39
C ALA A 154 6.69 -11.85 -11.44
N THR A 155 6.60 -13.17 -11.21
CA THR A 155 5.84 -14.07 -12.07
C THR A 155 4.33 -13.85 -11.94
N ALA A 156 3.85 -13.41 -10.77
CA ALA A 156 2.43 -13.14 -10.54
C ALA A 156 2.21 -11.99 -9.53
N PRO A 157 1.18 -11.15 -9.74
CA PRO A 157 0.78 -10.14 -8.77
C PRO A 157 0.23 -10.77 -7.50
N LYS A 158 0.51 -10.14 -6.37
CA LYS A 158 -0.07 -10.44 -5.06
C LYS A 158 -0.81 -9.20 -4.60
N PHE A 159 -2.07 -9.39 -4.23
CA PHE A 159 -2.96 -8.32 -3.82
C PHE A 159 -3.10 -8.28 -2.31
N CYS A 160 -3.33 -7.10 -1.76
CA CYS A 160 -3.72 -6.94 -0.36
C CYS A 160 -5.06 -7.64 -0.14
N GLN A 161 -5.08 -8.69 0.69
CA GLN A 161 -6.32 -9.42 1.01
C GLN A 161 -7.12 -8.75 2.13
N GLU A 162 -6.48 -7.91 2.93
CA GLU A 162 -7.05 -7.38 4.18
C GLU A 162 -8.28 -6.50 3.94
N ASP A 163 -8.35 -5.77 2.84
CA ASP A 163 -9.53 -4.95 2.53
C ASP A 163 -10.77 -5.79 2.19
N VAL A 164 -10.59 -6.95 1.56
CA VAL A 164 -11.76 -7.76 1.15
C VAL A 164 -12.43 -8.37 2.37
N LEU A 165 -11.65 -8.85 3.34
CA LEU A 165 -12.21 -9.46 4.56
C LEU A 165 -12.69 -8.41 5.55
N SER A 166 -11.95 -7.31 5.74
CA SER A 166 -12.41 -6.23 6.61
C SER A 166 -13.67 -5.57 6.06
N ALA A 167 -13.69 -5.19 4.78
CA ALA A 167 -14.87 -4.59 4.17
C ALA A 167 -16.06 -5.56 4.13
N LEU A 168 -15.83 -6.86 3.97
CA LEU A 168 -16.89 -7.86 4.07
C LEU A 168 -17.43 -7.96 5.50
N ALA A 169 -16.56 -7.97 6.51
CA ALA A 169 -16.96 -7.99 7.91
C ALA A 169 -17.77 -6.73 8.28
N ASP A 170 -17.37 -5.56 7.80
CA ASP A 170 -18.10 -4.31 8.00
C ASP A 170 -19.48 -4.34 7.35
N ARG A 171 -19.58 -4.88 6.12
CA ARG A 171 -20.88 -5.07 5.45
C ARG A 171 -21.79 -6.07 6.18
N ILE A 172 -21.24 -7.15 6.72
CA ILE A 172 -22.00 -8.12 7.52
C ILE A 172 -22.55 -7.43 8.76
N ARG A 173 -21.71 -6.70 9.51
CA ARG A 173 -22.14 -5.94 10.70
C ARG A 173 -23.22 -4.92 10.39
N ALA A 174 -23.06 -4.12 9.34
CA ALA A 174 -24.07 -3.14 8.92
C ALA A 174 -25.40 -3.81 8.54
N THR A 175 -25.36 -5.01 7.94
CA THR A 175 -26.57 -5.76 7.58
C THR A 175 -27.25 -6.33 8.82
N GLU A 176 -26.49 -6.86 9.78
CA GLU A 176 -27.03 -7.35 11.05
C GLU A 176 -27.66 -6.23 11.88
N GLU A 177 -27.05 -5.04 11.91
CA GLU A 177 -27.59 -3.86 12.57
C GLU A 177 -28.90 -3.41 11.92
N ALA A 178 -28.96 -3.36 10.59
CA ALA A 178 -30.19 -3.05 9.85
C ALA A 178 -31.30 -4.09 10.10
N GLN A 179 -30.95 -5.38 10.22
CA GLN A 179 -31.90 -6.43 10.56
C GLN A 179 -32.40 -6.34 12.01
N ARG A 180 -31.56 -5.93 12.97
CA ARG A 180 -31.99 -5.70 14.35
C ARG A 180 -32.99 -4.56 14.48
N GLN A 181 -32.89 -3.56 13.61
CA GLN A 181 -33.86 -2.46 13.54
C GLN A 181 -35.20 -2.90 12.93
N GLN A 182 -35.19 -3.92 12.06
CA GLN A 182 -36.41 -4.54 11.54
C GLN A 182 -36.96 -5.56 12.56
N LYS A 183 -37.79 -5.08 13.48
CA LYS A 183 -38.46 -5.91 14.49
C LYS A 183 -39.53 -6.80 13.84
N ILE A 184 -39.11 -7.91 13.23
CA ILE A 184 -40.04 -8.88 12.61
C ILE A 184 -40.69 -9.70 13.73
N GLN A 185 -41.98 -9.49 13.97
CA GLN A 185 -42.76 -10.29 14.91
C GLN A 185 -43.57 -11.33 14.13
N VAL A 186 -43.25 -12.61 14.30
CA VAL A 186 -43.99 -13.71 13.65
C VAL A 186 -45.10 -14.17 14.60
N ARG A 187 -46.36 -14.07 14.17
CA ARG A 187 -47.51 -14.64 14.89
C ARG A 187 -48.28 -15.57 13.97
N ASN A 188 -48.54 -16.78 14.45
CA ASN A 188 -49.43 -17.77 13.82
C ASN A 188 -49.18 -17.94 12.31
N THR A 189 -47.95 -18.29 11.92
CA THR A 189 -47.53 -18.55 10.51
C THR A 189 -47.62 -17.37 9.52
N PHE A 190 -47.99 -16.16 9.97
CA PHE A 190 -47.96 -14.95 9.14
C PHE A 190 -46.86 -13.99 9.61
N ILE A 191 -46.20 -13.35 8.63
CA ILE A 191 -45.18 -12.32 8.87
C ILE A 191 -45.87 -10.97 8.74
N GLU A 192 -46.13 -10.30 9.86
CA GLU A 192 -46.60 -8.91 9.87
C GLU A 192 -45.38 -7.99 9.93
N GLN A 193 -45.25 -7.09 8.95
CA GLN A 193 -44.30 -5.98 9.02
C GLN A 193 -44.96 -4.86 9.81
N SER A 194 -44.46 -4.56 11.01
CA SER A 194 -44.87 -3.37 11.73
C SER A 194 -44.25 -2.16 11.04
N GLU A 195 -45.05 -1.44 10.26
CA GLU A 195 -44.71 -0.10 9.81
C GLU A 195 -44.70 0.80 11.04
N ASP A 196 -43.50 1.16 11.51
CA ASP A 196 -43.30 2.04 12.66
C ASP A 196 -43.68 3.46 12.22
N SER A 197 -44.97 3.78 12.34
CA SER A 197 -45.50 5.11 12.15
C SER A 197 -44.99 5.98 13.31
N GLY A 198 -43.80 6.53 13.12
CA GLY A 198 -43.25 7.57 13.98
C GLY A 198 -44.20 8.76 14.01
N THR A 199 -44.88 8.90 15.14
CA THR A 199 -45.45 10.17 15.58
C THR A 199 -44.65 10.60 16.80
N ASP A 200 -44.28 11.86 16.72
CA ASP A 200 -43.47 12.67 17.63
C ASP A 200 -43.79 12.49 19.12
N ASP A 201 -42.83 12.82 20.00
CA ASP A 201 -43.09 13.86 21.00
C ASP A 201 -41.82 14.29 21.75
N GLU A 202 -41.87 15.56 22.12
CA GLU A 202 -40.85 16.50 22.53
C GLU A 202 -40.27 16.29 23.95
N ASP A 203 -39.13 16.96 24.16
CA ASP A 203 -38.67 17.59 25.41
C ASP A 203 -38.65 16.80 26.72
N ASP A 204 -37.45 16.58 27.27
CA ASP A 204 -37.22 17.11 28.62
C ASP A 204 -35.74 17.34 28.98
N ASP A 205 -35.57 18.49 29.61
CA ASP A 205 -34.36 19.20 29.99
C ASP A 205 -33.86 18.69 31.35
N GLN A 206 -32.69 18.04 31.44
CA GLN A 206 -31.99 17.87 32.72
C GLN A 206 -30.48 18.10 32.62
N LEU A 207 -30.16 19.38 32.80
CA LEU A 207 -29.00 19.89 33.50
C LEU A 207 -28.55 19.03 34.70
N ALA A 208 -27.22 18.88 34.77
CA ALA A 208 -26.37 18.98 35.96
C ALA A 208 -25.69 17.69 36.47
N ARG A 209 -24.37 17.88 36.70
CA ARG A 209 -23.51 17.18 37.68
C ARG A 209 -23.06 15.78 37.21
N ARG A 210 -21.79 15.38 37.28
CA ARG A 210 -20.75 15.70 38.26
C ARG A 210 -19.44 15.01 37.85
N ASN A 211 -18.34 15.65 38.22
CA ASN A 211 -17.08 15.06 38.69
C ASN A 211 -16.16 14.36 37.68
N GLY A 212 -14.94 14.89 37.62
CA GLY A 212 -13.87 14.38 36.79
C GLY A 212 -13.09 13.22 37.37
N CYS A 213 -12.09 12.81 36.63
CA CYS A 213 -10.95 12.11 37.18
C CYS A 213 -9.70 12.47 36.37
N ARG A 214 -8.76 13.11 37.04
CA ARG A 214 -7.35 13.20 36.66
C ARG A 214 -6.84 11.78 36.40
N HIS A 215 -5.92 11.58 35.46
CA HIS A 215 -4.64 10.94 35.77
C HIS A 215 -3.58 11.26 34.71
N ARG A 216 -2.43 11.70 35.23
CA ARG A 216 -1.14 11.86 34.57
C ARG A 216 -0.64 10.51 34.07
N THR A 217 0.05 10.49 32.93
CA THR A 217 1.32 9.76 32.87
C THR A 217 2.27 10.43 31.89
N ALA A 218 3.33 11.02 32.44
CA ALA A 218 4.52 11.41 31.69
C ALA A 218 5.32 10.14 31.39
N MET A 219 5.66 9.91 30.13
CA MET A 219 6.71 8.96 29.74
C MET A 219 7.88 9.77 29.19
N HIS A 220 8.85 9.96 30.06
CA HIS A 220 10.15 10.55 29.80
C HIS A 220 11.03 9.45 29.20
N LEU A 221 11.22 9.42 27.87
CA LEU A 221 12.28 8.61 27.26
C LEU A 221 13.48 9.51 26.92
N ARG A 222 14.38 9.63 27.89
CA ARG A 222 15.81 9.82 27.64
C ARG A 222 16.40 8.43 27.40
N MET A 223 16.99 8.18 26.24
CA MET A 223 18.12 7.24 26.19
C MET A 223 19.25 7.79 25.34
N SER A 224 20.36 7.89 26.06
CA SER A 224 21.68 8.35 25.73
C SER A 224 22.33 7.66 24.54
N ARG A 225 23.01 8.50 23.76
CA ARG A 225 24.29 8.29 23.06
C ARG A 225 25.02 6.99 23.41
N CYS A 226 25.24 6.15 22.40
CA CYS A 226 26.37 5.23 22.36
C CYS A 226 27.46 5.84 21.49
N VAL A 227 28.53 6.27 22.14
CA VAL A 227 29.85 6.50 21.54
C VAL A 227 30.54 5.14 21.45
N ARG A 228 31.03 4.75 20.27
CA ARG A 228 32.10 3.76 20.14
C ARG A 228 33.12 4.24 19.11
N ALA A 229 34.36 3.93 19.45
CA ALA A 229 35.63 4.48 18.99
C ALA A 229 35.92 4.31 17.50
#